data_AF-A0A3P1T3T3-F1
#
_entry.id   AF-A0A3P1T3T3-F1
#
_cell.length_a   1.000
_cell.length_b   1.000
_cell.length_c   1.000
_cell.angle_alpha   90.00
_cell.angle_beta   90.00
_cell.angle_gamma   90.00
#
_symmetry.space_group_name_H-M   'P 1'
#
loop_
_entity.id
_entity.type
_entity.pdbx_description
1 polymer ?
#
loop_
_entity_poly.entity_id
_entity_poly.type
_entity_poly.pdbx_seq_one_letter_code
_entity_poly.pdbx_strand_id
1 'polypeptide(L)'
;MSALIPRLLGHTDPARRRIGVAALVGLIAGMFSAIVKFGWEVPFPPRTPERDATNPPQTMLELWFGMSPEQSHALIFFNGNPRPIYSFIVHFAFSIVIALFYCIVAEYFPRIKLWQGAVFGFLAWIFFHVLLMPLTGLVPTPFPWVEGGQTWDEHFSECFGHILWVWSIEVVRRDIRNRITHEPDPEVPLAEATR
;
A
#
# COMPACT_ATOMS: atom_id res chain seq x y z
N MET A 1 -25.42 17.02 -19.28
CA MET A 1 -24.79 16.01 -18.40
C MET A 1 -23.30 16.08 -18.64
N SER A 2 -22.51 16.42 -17.62
CA SER A 2 -21.07 16.66 -17.78
C SER A 2 -20.36 15.43 -18.36
N ALA A 3 -19.52 15.61 -19.37
CA ALA A 3 -18.70 14.57 -19.99
C ALA A 3 -17.70 13.90 -19.01
N LEU A 4 -17.66 14.37 -17.76
CA LEU A 4 -16.83 13.84 -16.68
C LEU A 4 -17.25 12.42 -16.24
N ILE A 5 -18.56 12.14 -16.17
CA ILE A 5 -19.06 10.86 -15.61
C ILE A 5 -18.69 9.65 -16.50
N PRO A 6 -18.84 9.69 -17.84
CA PRO A 6 -18.40 8.58 -18.70
C PRO A 6 -16.87 8.38 -18.71
N ARG A 7 -16.08 9.45 -18.51
CA ARG A 7 -14.60 9.39 -18.50
C ARG A 7 -14.04 8.73 -17.24
N LEU A 8 -14.72 8.90 -16.11
CA LEU A 8 -14.40 8.14 -14.89
C LEU A 8 -14.67 6.64 -15.06
N LEU A 9 -15.52 6.27 -16.03
CA LEU A 9 -15.92 4.89 -16.28
C LEU A 9 -15.18 4.20 -17.44
N GLY A 10 -14.44 4.97 -18.25
CA GLY A 10 -13.71 4.49 -19.43
C GLY A 10 -12.19 4.44 -19.23
N HIS A 11 -11.49 3.97 -20.26
CA HIS A 11 -10.04 4.10 -20.36
C HIS A 11 -9.64 5.55 -20.67
N THR A 12 -8.50 5.97 -20.15
CA THR A 12 -7.90 7.29 -20.46
C THR A 12 -7.41 7.36 -21.91
N ASP A 13 -7.21 8.58 -22.42
CA ASP A 13 -6.57 8.82 -23.72
C ASP A 13 -5.12 8.27 -23.73
N PRO A 14 -4.78 7.31 -24.62
CA PRO A 14 -3.42 6.78 -24.74
C PRO A 14 -2.34 7.85 -24.90
N ALA A 15 -2.63 8.96 -25.60
CA ALA A 15 -1.68 10.03 -25.84
C ALA A 15 -1.31 10.82 -24.57
N ARG A 16 -2.10 10.67 -23.50
CA ARG A 16 -1.92 11.35 -22.21
C ARG A 16 -1.35 10.46 -21.12
N ARG A 17 -1.11 9.18 -21.42
CA ARG A 17 -0.51 8.23 -20.48
C ARG A 17 1.00 8.49 -20.40
N ARG A 18 1.52 8.58 -19.18
CA ARG A 18 2.93 8.89 -18.93
C ARG A 18 3.55 7.75 -18.13
N ILE A 19 3.63 6.56 -18.72
CA ILE A 19 4.00 5.31 -18.01
C ILE A 19 5.39 5.39 -17.38
N GLY A 20 6.38 5.95 -18.07
CA GLY A 20 7.72 6.14 -17.51
C GLY A 20 7.73 7.06 -16.29
N VAL A 21 6.95 8.16 -16.33
CA VAL A 21 6.77 9.05 -15.19
C VAL A 21 6.02 8.34 -14.07
N ALA A 22 4.95 7.60 -14.38
CA ALA A 22 4.19 6.84 -13.41
C ALA A 22 5.02 5.79 -12.67
N ALA A 23 5.95 5.12 -13.36
CA ALA A 23 6.89 4.18 -12.73
C ALA A 23 7.87 4.89 -11.78
N LEU A 24 8.49 6.00 -12.21
CA LEU A 24 9.36 6.80 -11.34
C LEU A 24 8.61 7.30 -10.10
N VAL A 25 7.42 7.84 -10.31
CA VAL A 25 6.54 8.34 -9.25
C VAL A 25 6.12 7.20 -8.31
N GLY A 26 5.81 6.02 -8.83
CA GLY A 26 5.48 4.84 -8.04
C GLY A 26 6.62 4.39 -7.13
N LEU A 27 7.87 4.45 -7.60
CA LEU A 27 9.04 4.17 -6.77
C LEU A 27 9.14 5.16 -5.59
N ILE A 28 9.01 6.46 -5.86
CA ILE A 28 9.08 7.51 -4.84
C ILE A 28 7.93 7.38 -3.84
N ALA A 29 6.70 7.23 -4.36
CA ALA A 29 5.49 7.08 -3.56
C ALA A 29 5.52 5.81 -2.71
N GLY A 30 6.07 4.70 -3.22
CA GLY A 30 6.23 3.46 -2.47
C GLY A 30 7.15 3.59 -1.27
N MET A 31 8.31 4.24 -1.45
CA MET A 31 9.23 4.52 -0.34
C MET A 31 8.61 5.44 0.72
N PHE A 32 7.97 6.53 0.28
CA PHE A 32 7.31 7.48 1.19
C PHE A 32 6.18 6.83 1.96
N SER A 33 5.30 6.11 1.28
CA SER A 33 4.10 5.50 1.87
C SER A 33 4.44 4.36 2.84
N ALA A 34 5.54 3.63 2.64
CA ALA A 34 6.03 2.66 3.63
C ALA A 34 6.30 3.32 4.99
N ILE A 35 6.90 4.51 4.98
CA ILE A 35 7.16 5.29 6.20
C ILE A 35 5.84 5.76 6.82
N VAL A 36 4.87 6.18 6.00
CA VAL A 36 3.53 6.57 6.48
C VAL A 36 2.84 5.40 7.17
N LYS A 37 2.89 4.20 6.58
CA LYS A 37 2.31 2.98 7.17
C LYS A 37 2.98 2.62 8.49
N PHE A 38 4.31 2.67 8.56
CA PHE A 38 5.00 2.49 9.85
C PHE A 38 4.63 3.56 10.88
N GLY A 39 4.50 4.82 10.46
CA GLY A 39 4.07 5.90 11.33
C GLY A 39 2.67 5.70 11.91
N TRP A 40 1.75 5.11 11.14
CA TRP A 40 0.40 4.77 11.59
C TRP A 40 0.40 3.69 12.69
N GLU A 41 1.32 2.75 12.62
CA GLU A 41 1.38 1.62 13.56
C GLU A 41 2.00 2.00 14.91
N VAL A 42 2.61 3.19 15.02
CA VAL A 42 3.11 3.70 16.31
C VAL A 42 1.96 3.94 17.31
N PRO A 43 0.92 4.73 16.99
CA PRO A 43 -0.24 4.88 17.88
C PRO A 43 -1.19 3.68 17.84
N PHE A 44 -1.23 2.92 16.74
CA PHE A 44 -2.17 1.81 16.55
C PHE A 44 -1.42 0.53 16.14
N PRO A 45 -0.64 -0.10 17.03
CA PRO A 45 0.04 -1.34 16.70
C PRO A 45 -1.00 -2.42 16.33
N PRO A 46 -0.86 -3.09 15.18
CA PRO A 46 -1.87 -4.03 14.71
C PRO A 46 -1.89 -5.33 15.53
N ARG A 47 -0.83 -5.61 16.29
CA ARG A 47 -0.63 -6.89 16.97
C ARG A 47 -0.19 -6.70 18.42
N THR A 48 -0.53 -7.68 19.25
CA THR A 48 0.03 -7.80 20.60
C THR A 48 1.53 -8.13 20.50
N PRO A 49 2.35 -7.79 21.51
CA PRO A 49 3.78 -8.11 21.49
C PRO A 49 4.08 -9.60 21.25
N GLU A 50 3.24 -10.48 21.79
CA GLU A 50 3.37 -11.93 21.60
C GLU A 50 3.15 -12.33 20.13
N ARG A 51 2.12 -11.79 19.47
CA ARG A 51 1.86 -12.07 18.06
C ARG A 51 2.78 -11.34 17.10
N ASP A 52 3.41 -10.25 17.54
CA ASP A 52 4.38 -9.51 16.74
C ASP A 52 5.81 -10.03 16.89
N ALA A 53 6.05 -10.97 17.82
CA ALA A 53 7.36 -11.61 18.01
C ALA A 53 7.89 -12.25 16.72
N THR A 54 6.99 -12.84 15.93
CA THR A 54 7.22 -13.23 14.53
C THR A 54 6.12 -12.60 13.68
N ASN A 55 6.43 -11.45 13.08
CA ASN A 55 5.46 -10.69 12.29
C ASN A 55 5.17 -11.38 10.93
N PRO A 56 4.11 -10.97 10.20
CA PRO A 56 3.74 -11.60 8.93
C PRO A 56 4.86 -11.62 7.87
N PRO A 57 5.66 -10.55 7.68
CA PRO A 57 6.84 -10.61 6.81
C PRO A 57 7.85 -11.70 7.19
N GLN A 58 8.13 -11.89 8.48
CA GLN A 58 9.05 -12.92 8.94
C GLN A 58 8.47 -14.31 8.71
N THR A 59 7.20 -14.50 9.07
CA THR A 59 6.45 -15.73 8.78
C THR A 59 6.47 -16.04 7.28
N MET A 60 6.31 -15.03 6.42
CA MET A 60 6.37 -15.17 4.97
C MET A 60 7.76 -15.61 4.50
N LEU A 61 8.82 -15.00 5.01
CA LEU A 61 10.20 -15.37 4.69
C LEU A 61 10.52 -16.81 5.12
N GLU A 62 10.03 -17.23 6.28
CA GLU A 62 10.22 -18.59 6.78
C GLU A 62 9.41 -19.61 5.97
N LEU A 63 8.10 -19.39 5.79
CA LEU A 63 7.20 -20.35 5.16
C LEU A 63 7.38 -20.44 3.64
N TRP A 64 7.55 -19.30 2.96
CA TRP A 64 7.54 -19.28 1.49
C TRP A 64 8.94 -19.29 0.89
N PHE A 65 9.93 -18.75 1.61
CA PHE A 65 11.30 -18.62 1.12
C PHE A 65 12.29 -19.52 1.87
N GLY A 66 11.84 -20.24 2.91
CA GLY A 66 12.66 -21.21 3.64
C GLY A 66 13.78 -20.58 4.46
N MET A 67 13.66 -19.30 4.82
CA MET A 67 14.61 -18.67 5.75
C MET A 67 14.52 -19.34 7.12
N SER A 68 15.66 -19.48 7.81
CA SER A 68 15.65 -19.90 9.20
C SER A 68 15.14 -18.77 10.12
N PRO A 69 14.61 -19.08 11.32
CA PRO A 69 14.23 -18.05 12.28
C PRO A 69 15.36 -17.09 12.65
N GLU A 70 16.62 -17.55 12.67
CA GLU A 70 17.77 -16.69 12.91
C GLU A 70 17.97 -15.66 11.78
N GLN A 71 17.65 -16.03 10.54
CA GLN A 71 17.74 -15.15 9.38
C GLN A 71 16.59 -14.15 9.38
N SER A 72 15.34 -14.61 9.46
CA SER A 72 14.15 -13.76 9.42
C SER A 72 14.10 -12.73 10.57
N HIS A 73 14.59 -13.11 11.75
CA HIS A 73 14.66 -12.24 12.94
C HIS A 73 15.99 -11.48 13.06
N ALA A 74 16.83 -11.44 12.01
CA ALA A 74 18.08 -10.70 12.07
C ALA A 74 17.85 -9.22 12.40
N LEU A 75 18.64 -8.72 13.35
CA LEU A 75 18.57 -7.35 13.85
C LEU A 75 19.78 -6.55 13.39
N ILE A 76 19.53 -5.31 12.99
CA ILE A 76 20.55 -4.27 12.99
C ILE A 76 20.29 -3.32 14.16
N PHE A 77 21.35 -2.76 14.73
CA PHE A 77 21.22 -1.79 15.82
C PHE A 77 21.47 -0.38 15.31
N PHE A 78 20.48 0.49 15.43
CA PHE A 78 20.62 1.92 15.13
C PHE A 78 20.40 2.73 16.40
N ASN A 79 21.41 3.52 16.80
CA ASN A 79 21.40 4.26 18.07
C ASN A 79 21.02 3.34 19.26
N GLY A 80 21.61 2.14 19.33
CA GLY A 80 21.33 1.14 20.37
C GLY A 80 19.95 0.46 20.31
N ASN A 81 19.09 0.82 19.36
CA ASN A 81 17.77 0.22 19.22
C ASN A 81 17.77 -0.92 18.20
N PRO A 82 17.17 -2.09 18.50
CA PRO A 82 17.06 -3.19 17.55
C PRO A 82 16.08 -2.84 16.43
N ARG A 83 16.42 -3.25 15.21
CA ARG A 83 15.63 -3.03 13.99
C ARG A 83 15.57 -4.32 13.17
N PRO A 84 14.39 -4.92 12.96
CA PRO A 84 14.23 -6.17 12.21
C PRO A 84 14.41 -5.91 10.72
N ILE A 85 15.65 -6.07 10.22
CA ILE A 85 16.04 -5.56 8.90
C ILE A 85 15.28 -6.24 7.76
N TYR A 86 15.07 -7.55 7.83
CA TYR A 86 14.34 -8.28 6.78
C TYR A 86 12.86 -7.93 6.77
N SER A 87 12.24 -7.74 7.94
CA SER A 87 10.86 -7.25 8.02
C SER A 87 10.75 -5.87 7.34
N PHE A 88 11.68 -4.95 7.59
CA PHE A 88 11.70 -3.64 6.92
C PHE A 88 11.88 -3.77 5.41
N ILE A 89 12.81 -4.61 4.94
CA ILE A 89 13.03 -4.84 3.51
C ILE A 89 11.74 -5.32 2.84
N VAL A 90 11.06 -6.31 3.43
CA VAL A 90 9.80 -6.83 2.88
C VAL A 90 8.72 -5.75 2.83
N HIS A 91 8.52 -4.99 3.91
CA HIS A 91 7.52 -3.91 3.93
C HIS A 91 7.79 -2.83 2.87
N PHE A 92 9.03 -2.37 2.75
CA PHE A 92 9.40 -1.39 1.73
C PHE A 92 9.26 -1.95 0.31
N ALA A 93 9.74 -3.18 0.06
CA ALA A 93 9.64 -3.82 -1.24
C ALA A 93 8.17 -4.02 -1.65
N PHE A 94 7.34 -4.52 -0.74
CA PHE A 94 5.90 -4.68 -0.95
C PHE A 94 5.24 -3.33 -1.26
N SER A 95 5.56 -2.29 -0.47
CA SER A 95 5.02 -0.95 -0.69
C SER A 95 5.39 -0.40 -2.06
N ILE A 96 6.65 -0.55 -2.48
CA ILE A 96 7.14 -0.12 -3.80
C ILE A 96 6.43 -0.88 -4.93
N VAL A 97 6.31 -2.21 -4.83
CA VAL A 97 5.64 -3.02 -5.87
C VAL A 97 4.18 -2.60 -6.05
N ILE A 98 3.45 -2.42 -4.95
CA ILE A 98 2.05 -1.99 -5.02
C ILE A 98 1.92 -0.54 -5.49
N ALA A 99 2.81 0.36 -5.07
CA ALA A 99 2.81 1.74 -5.54
C ALA A 99 3.14 1.83 -7.04
N LEU A 100 4.08 1.04 -7.56
CA LEU A 100 4.36 0.93 -8.99
C LEU A 100 3.13 0.45 -9.76
N PHE A 101 2.53 -0.64 -9.30
CA PHE A 101 1.30 -1.17 -9.89
C PHE A 101 0.21 -0.09 -9.90
N TYR A 102 -0.09 0.50 -8.74
CA TYR A 102 -1.12 1.50 -8.59
C TYR A 102 -0.86 2.73 -9.48
N CYS A 103 0.34 3.30 -9.47
CA CYS A 103 0.65 4.49 -10.26
C CYS A 103 0.58 4.22 -11.77
N ILE A 104 1.03 3.06 -12.23
CA ILE A 104 0.95 2.68 -13.65
C ILE A 104 -0.51 2.45 -14.05
N VAL A 105 -1.27 1.67 -13.28
CA VAL A 105 -2.68 1.36 -13.57
C VAL A 105 -3.55 2.62 -13.50
N ALA A 106 -3.21 3.59 -12.65
CA ALA A 106 -3.88 4.88 -12.54
C ALA A 106 -3.83 5.69 -13.85
N GLU A 107 -2.80 5.48 -14.69
CA GLU A 107 -2.74 6.11 -16.01
C GLU A 107 -3.78 5.53 -16.97
N TYR A 108 -4.28 4.31 -16.75
CA TYR A 108 -5.25 3.64 -17.63
C TYR A 108 -6.67 3.69 -17.08
N PHE A 109 -6.83 3.51 -15.77
CA PHE A 109 -8.12 3.29 -15.11
C PHE A 109 -8.33 4.31 -13.98
N PRO A 110 -9.01 5.44 -14.24
CA PRO A 110 -9.18 6.51 -13.25
C PRO A 110 -9.88 6.06 -11.96
N ARG A 111 -10.73 5.02 -12.03
CA ARG A 111 -11.49 4.51 -10.89
C ARG A 111 -10.63 4.06 -9.72
N ILE A 112 -9.40 3.59 -9.95
CA ILE A 112 -8.56 3.14 -8.84
C ILE A 112 -8.21 4.30 -7.90
N LYS A 113 -8.28 5.54 -8.39
CA LYS A 113 -8.02 6.77 -7.65
C LYS A 113 -9.22 7.30 -6.87
N LEU A 114 -10.34 6.56 -6.84
CA LEU A 114 -11.56 6.98 -6.15
C LEU A 114 -11.26 7.31 -4.67
N TRP A 115 -11.72 8.49 -4.25
CA TRP A 115 -11.43 9.07 -2.92
C TRP A 115 -9.94 9.12 -2.61
N GLN A 116 -9.15 9.55 -3.60
CA GLN A 116 -7.70 9.61 -3.51
C GLN A 116 -7.09 8.24 -3.13
N GLY A 117 -7.56 7.17 -3.77
CA GLY A 117 -7.03 5.83 -3.56
C GLY A 117 -7.51 5.14 -2.28
N ALA A 118 -8.32 5.80 -1.42
CA ALA A 118 -8.82 5.20 -0.18
C ALA A 118 -9.62 3.91 -0.42
N VAL A 119 -10.42 3.86 -1.49
CA VAL A 119 -11.17 2.65 -1.85
C VAL A 119 -10.22 1.51 -2.24
N PHE A 120 -9.15 1.82 -2.98
CA PHE A 120 -8.13 0.81 -3.31
C PHE A 120 -7.42 0.31 -2.04
N GLY A 121 -7.06 1.19 -1.11
CA GLY A 121 -6.49 0.82 0.18
C GLY A 121 -7.40 -0.11 1.00
N PHE A 122 -8.69 0.20 1.08
CA PHE A 122 -9.67 -0.67 1.74
C PHE A 122 -9.76 -2.05 1.07
N LEU A 123 -9.80 -2.11 -0.26
CA LEU A 123 -9.81 -3.38 -1.00
C LEU A 123 -8.49 -4.15 -0.84
N ALA A 124 -7.35 -3.46 -0.74
CA ALA A 124 -6.06 -4.07 -0.46
C ALA A 124 -6.06 -4.71 0.94
N TRP A 125 -6.60 -4.05 1.96
CA TRP A 125 -6.77 -4.65 3.29
C TRP A 125 -7.61 -5.93 3.23
N ILE A 126 -8.77 -5.91 2.56
CA ILE A 126 -9.59 -7.12 2.38
C ILE A 126 -8.76 -8.22 1.70
N PHE A 127 -8.11 -7.88 0.58
CA PHE A 127 -7.37 -8.87 -0.19
C PHE A 127 -6.20 -9.48 0.58
N PHE A 128 -5.37 -8.67 1.24
CA PHE A 128 -4.18 -9.15 1.93
C PHE A 128 -4.48 -9.69 3.33
N HIS A 129 -5.18 -8.93 4.16
CA HIS A 129 -5.33 -9.25 5.59
C HIS A 129 -6.53 -10.12 5.92
N VAL A 130 -7.61 -10.02 5.11
CA VAL A 130 -8.81 -10.84 5.32
C VAL A 130 -8.79 -12.11 4.48
N LEU A 131 -8.16 -12.11 3.30
CA LEU A 131 -8.15 -13.25 2.38
C LEU A 131 -6.79 -13.93 2.28
N LEU A 132 -5.80 -13.30 1.63
CA LEU A 132 -4.57 -13.95 1.22
C LEU A 132 -3.80 -14.50 2.42
N MET A 133 -3.45 -13.65 3.39
CA MET A 133 -2.60 -14.05 4.50
C MET A 133 -3.22 -15.14 5.39
N PRO A 134 -4.51 -15.07 5.79
CA PRO A 134 -5.16 -16.18 6.48
C PRO A 134 -5.19 -17.47 5.66
N LEU A 135 -5.51 -17.41 4.37
CA LEU A 135 -5.59 -18.59 3.51
C LEU A 135 -4.23 -19.27 3.33
N THR A 136 -3.14 -18.51 3.37
CA THR A 136 -1.77 -19.02 3.27
C THR A 136 -1.12 -19.35 4.62
N GLY A 137 -1.85 -19.18 5.73
CA GLY A 137 -1.34 -19.43 7.08
C GLY A 137 -0.30 -18.43 7.59
N LEU A 138 -0.19 -17.23 6.97
CA LEU A 138 0.71 -16.17 7.44
C LEU A 138 0.20 -15.48 8.71
N VAL A 139 -1.12 -15.45 8.87
CA VAL A 139 -1.80 -14.90 10.05
C VAL A 139 -2.97 -15.81 10.42
N PRO A 140 -3.50 -15.71 11.65
CA PRO A 140 -4.69 -16.45 12.03
C PRO A 140 -5.93 -16.05 11.21
N THR A 141 -6.99 -16.84 11.39
CA THR A 141 -8.31 -16.57 10.82
C THR A 141 -8.75 -15.11 11.03
N PRO A 142 -9.36 -14.46 10.01
CA PRO A 142 -9.74 -13.06 10.10
C PRO A 142 -10.98 -12.83 10.97
N PHE A 143 -11.58 -13.88 11.53
CA PHE A 143 -12.82 -13.79 12.29
C PHE A 143 -12.55 -13.53 13.78
N PRO A 144 -12.84 -12.33 14.32
CA PRO A 144 -12.46 -11.98 15.70
C PRO A 144 -13.23 -12.72 16.80
N TRP A 145 -14.31 -13.38 16.43
CA TRP A 145 -15.12 -14.22 17.32
C TRP A 145 -14.63 -15.68 17.35
N VAL A 146 -13.60 -16.04 16.57
CA VAL A 146 -12.98 -17.36 16.63
C VAL A 146 -11.79 -17.32 17.59
N GLU A 147 -11.67 -18.31 18.46
CA GLU A 147 -10.55 -18.44 19.39
C GLU A 147 -9.21 -18.46 18.62
N GLY A 148 -8.27 -17.62 19.04
CA GLY A 148 -6.98 -17.43 18.34
C GLY A 148 -7.07 -16.62 17.04
N GLY A 149 -8.24 -16.10 16.66
CA GLY A 149 -8.42 -15.24 15.50
C GLY A 149 -7.82 -13.83 15.65
N GLN A 150 -7.81 -13.08 14.55
CA GLN A 150 -7.41 -11.67 14.54
C GLN A 150 -8.34 -10.83 15.42
N THR A 151 -7.81 -9.83 16.14
CA THR A 151 -8.62 -8.99 17.04
C THR A 151 -9.32 -7.87 16.27
N TRP A 152 -10.33 -7.23 16.89
CA TRP A 152 -10.93 -6.01 16.35
C TRP A 152 -9.93 -4.86 16.22
N ASP A 153 -8.96 -4.78 17.13
CA ASP A 153 -7.89 -3.77 17.08
C ASP A 153 -6.96 -4.00 15.89
N GLU A 154 -6.65 -5.26 15.57
CA GLU A 154 -5.89 -5.62 14.36
C GLU A 154 -6.63 -5.19 13.10
N HIS A 155 -7.94 -5.48 13.01
CA HIS A 155 -8.75 -5.04 11.87
C HIS A 155 -8.83 -3.52 11.75
N PHE A 156 -9.00 -2.82 12.87
CA PHE A 156 -8.99 -1.36 12.89
C PHE A 156 -7.66 -0.81 12.37
N SER A 157 -6.55 -1.24 12.97
CA SER A 157 -5.22 -0.78 12.58
C SER A 157 -4.91 -1.10 11.12
N GLU A 158 -5.15 -2.34 10.67
CA GLU A 158 -4.82 -2.76 9.32
C GLU A 158 -5.74 -2.10 8.29
N CYS A 159 -7.05 -2.01 8.52
CA CYS A 159 -7.98 -1.36 7.59
C CYS A 159 -7.61 0.11 7.36
N PHE A 160 -7.54 0.91 8.43
CA PHE A 160 -7.23 2.33 8.31
C PHE A 160 -5.78 2.57 7.89
N GLY A 161 -4.86 1.72 8.33
CA GLY A 161 -3.47 1.76 7.89
C GLY A 161 -3.32 1.56 6.38
N HIS A 162 -4.07 0.63 5.78
CA HIS A 162 -4.06 0.43 4.31
C HIS A 162 -4.72 1.58 3.56
N ILE A 163 -5.80 2.14 4.09
CA ILE A 163 -6.44 3.33 3.53
C ILE A 163 -5.43 4.48 3.51
N LEU A 164 -4.79 4.80 4.64
CA LEU A 164 -3.82 5.89 4.74
C LEU A 164 -2.56 5.64 3.90
N TRP A 165 -2.09 4.39 3.87
CA TRP A 165 -0.96 3.97 3.05
C TRP A 165 -1.20 4.27 1.57
N VAL A 166 -2.29 3.77 0.98
CA VAL A 166 -2.58 4.01 -0.44
C VAL A 166 -3.00 5.45 -0.70
N TRP A 167 -3.69 6.09 0.24
CA TRP A 167 -4.01 7.52 0.15
C TRP A 167 -2.74 8.37 0.03
N SER A 168 -1.71 8.05 0.81
CA SER A 168 -0.41 8.73 0.71
C SER A 168 0.29 8.47 -0.63
N ILE A 169 0.16 7.26 -1.20
CA ILE A 169 0.65 6.96 -2.56
C ILE A 169 -0.03 7.88 -3.56
N GLU A 170 -1.35 8.03 -3.50
CA GLU A 170 -2.12 8.83 -4.45
C GLU A 170 -1.81 10.32 -4.35
N VAL A 171 -1.64 10.86 -3.13
CA VAL A 171 -1.24 12.26 -2.91
C VAL A 171 0.11 12.53 -3.58
N VAL A 172 1.12 11.70 -3.30
CA VAL A 172 2.45 11.81 -3.92
C VAL A 172 2.36 11.61 -5.43
N ARG A 173 1.57 10.62 -5.88
CA ARG A 173 1.41 10.32 -7.29
C ARG A 173 0.91 11.53 -8.05
N ARG A 174 -0.20 12.11 -7.60
CA ARG A 174 -0.84 13.24 -8.26
C ARG A 174 0.08 14.47 -8.28
N ASP A 175 0.69 14.81 -7.15
CA ASP A 175 1.54 16.00 -7.07
C ASP A 175 2.80 15.87 -7.94
N ILE A 176 3.59 14.81 -7.77
CA ILE A 176 4.86 14.65 -8.49
C ILE A 176 4.61 14.45 -9.99
N ARG A 177 3.61 13.63 -10.36
CA ARG A 177 3.25 13.45 -11.77
C ARG A 177 2.94 14.78 -12.43
N ASN A 178 2.03 15.57 -11.84
CA ASN A 178 1.58 16.82 -12.45
C ASN A 178 2.72 17.84 -12.55
N ARG A 179 3.66 17.85 -11.59
CA ARG A 179 4.87 18.69 -11.66
C ARG A 179 5.81 18.28 -12.78
N ILE A 180 6.01 16.99 -13.00
CA ILE A 180 6.90 16.47 -14.07
C ILE A 180 6.26 16.66 -15.45
N THR A 181 4.97 16.41 -15.57
CA THR A 181 4.28 16.42 -16.87
C THR A 181 3.75 17.79 -17.26
N HIS A 182 3.62 18.72 -16.30
CA HIS A 182 2.91 19.99 -16.46
C HIS A 182 1.47 19.82 -16.98
N GLU A 183 0.86 18.66 -16.70
CA GLU A 183 -0.49 18.29 -17.12
C GLU A 183 -1.24 17.76 -15.91
N PRO A 184 -2.58 17.97 -15.82
CA PRO A 184 -3.40 17.26 -14.86
C PRO A 184 -3.45 15.76 -15.21
N ASP A 185 -4.12 14.99 -14.37
CA ASP A 185 -4.38 13.57 -14.63
C ASP A 185 -5.06 13.33 -16.00
N PRO A 186 -4.86 12.15 -16.64
CA PRO A 186 -5.29 11.89 -18.01
C PRO A 186 -6.80 12.01 -18.25
N GLU A 187 -7.62 11.79 -17.22
CA GLU A 187 -9.08 11.90 -17.30
C GLU A 187 -9.59 13.35 -17.22
N VAL A 188 -8.79 14.27 -16.66
CA VAL A 188 -9.15 15.69 -16.50
C VAL A 188 -8.88 16.43 -17.81
N PRO A 189 -9.87 17.08 -18.45
CA PRO A 189 -9.67 17.82 -19.68
C PRO A 189 -8.62 18.93 -19.55
N LEU A 190 -7.72 19.08 -20.53
CA LEU A 190 -6.70 20.13 -20.50
C LEU A 190 -7.29 21.55 -20.49
N ALA A 191 -8.43 21.75 -21.16
CA ALA A 191 -9.14 23.03 -21.15
C ALA A 191 -9.71 23.41 -19.76
N GLU A 192 -9.83 22.45 -18.84
CA GLU A 192 -10.29 22.68 -17.46
C GLU A 192 -9.13 22.91 -16.49
N ALA A 193 -7.87 22.71 -16.91
CA ALA A 193 -6.69 22.88 -16.07
C ALA A 193 -6.06 24.28 -16.11
N THR A 194 -6.57 25.19 -16.95
CA THR A 194 -6.12 26.59 -17.10
C THR A 194 -7.03 27.60 -16.40
N ARG A 195 -7.94 27.15 -15.53
CA ARG A 195 -8.74 28.00 -14.62
C ARG A 195 -8.32 27.76 -13.18
#